data_AF-A0A1V8TX60-F1
#
_entry.id   AF-A0A1V8TX60-F1
#
_cell.length_a   1.000
_cell.length_b   1.000
_cell.length_c   1.000
_cell.angle_alpha   90.00
_cell.angle_beta   90.00
_cell.angle_gamma   90.00
#
_symmetry.space_group_name_H-M   'P 1'
#
loop_
_entity.id
_entity.type
_entity.pdbx_description
1 polymer ?
#
loop_
_entity_poly.entity_id
_entity_poly.type
_entity_poly.pdbx_seq_one_letter_code
_entity_poly.pdbx_strand_id
1 'polypeptide(L)'
;MGLITKTIGLTGWGSLAVVGTFVAFTRKSRIENIPPTDYIFNTTLFRRYNPNNSPVTQDICIRRVPLASIKPELLETEGKLAEAFCAGVWSGIGFRYQRRFLEKKWRGPKTADQLWDRPDLAGSSYDVGT
;
A
#
# COMPACT_ATOMS: atom_id res chain seq x y z
N MET A 1 -1.13 40.41 15.41
CA MET A 1 -0.02 39.67 14.76
C MET A 1 0.05 38.18 15.12
N GLY A 2 -0.49 37.70 16.26
CA GLY A 2 -0.26 36.31 16.68
C GLY A 2 -0.90 35.19 15.84
N LEU A 3 -2.04 35.43 15.17
CA LEU A 3 -2.75 34.37 14.44
C LEU A 3 -2.09 34.03 13.09
N ILE A 4 -1.59 35.04 12.37
CA ILE A 4 -0.91 34.87 11.08
C ILE A 4 0.44 34.14 11.26
N THR A 5 1.24 34.55 12.25
CA THR A 5 2.51 33.87 12.54
C THR A 5 2.29 32.43 12.99
N LYS A 6 1.27 32.15 13.81
CA LYS A 6 0.91 30.79 14.23
C LYS A 6 0.43 29.91 13.07
N THR A 7 -0.37 30.46 12.15
CA THR A 7 -0.86 29.72 10.97
C THR A 7 0.26 29.44 9.97
N ILE A 8 1.16 30.39 9.74
CA ILE A 8 2.37 30.18 8.92
C ILE A 8 3.29 29.13 9.57
N GLY A 9 3.48 29.20 10.90
CA GLY A 9 4.24 28.20 11.64
C GLY A 9 3.63 26.80 11.51
N LEU A 10 2.34 26.66 11.74
CA LEU A 10 1.63 25.38 11.64
C LEU A 10 1.68 24.78 10.22
N THR A 11 1.48 25.61 9.19
CA THR A 11 1.54 25.17 7.80
C THR A 11 2.96 24.79 7.37
N GLY A 12 3.97 25.56 7.79
CA GLY A 12 5.38 25.25 7.56
C GLY A 12 5.79 23.91 8.20
N TRP A 13 5.54 23.75 9.50
CA TRP A 13 5.85 22.51 10.22
C TRP A 13 5.04 21.32 9.70
N GLY A 14 3.77 21.51 9.38
CA GLY A 14 2.92 20.48 8.79
C GLY A 14 3.43 20.01 7.43
N SER A 15 3.81 20.93 6.56
CA SER A 15 4.36 20.60 5.24
C SER A 15 5.68 19.84 5.34
N LEU A 16 6.57 20.28 6.23
CA LEU A 16 7.84 19.59 6.50
C LEU A 16 7.61 18.17 7.03
N ALA A 17 6.66 17.99 7.95
CA ALA A 17 6.34 16.67 8.48
C ALA A 17 5.81 15.73 7.39
N VAL A 18 4.92 16.21 6.52
CA VAL A 18 4.37 15.41 5.41
C VAL A 18 5.46 15.02 4.42
N VAL A 19 6.24 15.98 3.92
CA VAL A 19 7.31 15.73 2.94
C VAL A 19 8.39 14.82 3.56
N GLY A 20 8.81 15.10 4.78
CA GLY A 20 9.79 14.30 5.50
C GLY A 20 9.32 12.86 5.72
N THR A 21 8.06 12.67 6.08
CA THR A 21 7.45 11.33 6.24
C THR A 21 7.39 10.60 4.91
N PHE A 22 6.95 11.28 3.84
CA PHE A 22 6.89 10.70 2.50
C PHE A 22 8.27 10.23 2.04
N VAL A 23 9.28 11.11 2.10
CA VAL A 23 10.66 10.77 1.72
C VAL A 23 11.19 9.64 2.60
N ALA A 24 10.98 9.68 3.92
CA ALA A 24 11.45 8.64 4.81
C ALA A 24 10.88 7.26 4.48
N PHE A 25 9.59 7.19 4.12
CA PHE A 25 8.93 5.93 3.75
C PHE A 25 9.29 5.45 2.34
N THR A 26 9.50 6.36 1.38
CA THR A 26 9.74 6.01 -0.02
C THR A 26 11.22 5.95 -0.43
N ARG A 27 12.16 6.41 0.42
CA ARG A 27 13.60 6.55 0.07
C ARG A 27 14.31 5.31 -0.50
N LYS A 28 13.79 4.10 -0.26
CA LYS A 28 14.37 2.84 -0.78
C LYS A 28 13.56 2.23 -1.92
N SER A 29 12.51 2.92 -2.36
CA SER A 29 11.63 2.53 -3.45
C SER A 29 11.94 3.37 -4.67
N ARG A 30 11.81 2.78 -5.86
CA ARG A 30 11.90 3.46 -7.15
C ARG A 30 10.58 3.30 -7.86
N ILE A 31 10.00 4.41 -8.28
CA ILE A 31 8.82 4.40 -9.13
C ILE A 31 9.31 4.38 -10.57
N GLU A 32 8.89 3.37 -11.32
CA GLU A 32 9.22 3.20 -12.72
C GLU A 32 7.96 3.37 -13.58
N ASN A 33 8.14 3.88 -14.78
CA ASN A 33 7.04 3.96 -15.73
C ASN A 33 6.83 2.60 -16.39
N ILE A 34 5.58 2.26 -16.69
CA ILE A 34 5.29 1.14 -17.57
C ILE A 34 6.00 1.41 -18.92
N PRO A 35 6.82 0.48 -19.44
CA PRO A 35 7.54 0.70 -20.69
C PRO A 35 6.57 1.02 -21.84
N PRO A 36 6.83 2.02 -22.70
CA PRO A 36 5.93 2.33 -23.82
C PRO A 36 5.69 1.17 -24.80
N THR A 37 6.58 0.18 -24.78
CA THR A 37 6.51 -1.05 -25.59
C THR A 37 5.69 -2.16 -24.94
N ASP A 38 5.10 -1.92 -23.76
CA ASP A 38 4.30 -2.93 -23.05
C ASP A 38 3.06 -3.33 -23.86
N TYR A 39 2.74 -4.63 -23.83
CA TYR A 39 1.62 -5.19 -24.58
C TYR A 39 0.28 -4.57 -24.18
N ILE A 40 0.14 -4.07 -22.95
CA ILE A 40 -1.08 -3.47 -22.43
C ILE A 40 -1.58 -2.33 -23.33
N PHE A 41 -0.66 -1.53 -23.88
CA PHE A 41 -0.96 -0.39 -24.75
C PHE A 41 -1.45 -0.79 -26.14
N ASN A 42 -1.18 -2.04 -26.55
CA ASN A 42 -1.62 -2.58 -27.83
C ASN A 42 -2.96 -3.33 -27.75
N THR A 43 -3.54 -3.46 -26.55
CA THR A 43 -4.82 -4.16 -26.38
C THR A 43 -6.02 -3.32 -26.82
N THR A 44 -7.06 -4.01 -27.30
CA THR A 44 -8.35 -3.37 -27.63
C THR A 44 -9.02 -2.80 -26.37
N LEU A 45 -8.80 -3.41 -25.21
CA LEU A 45 -9.32 -2.97 -23.93
C LEU A 45 -8.72 -1.62 -23.50
N PHE A 46 -7.40 -1.44 -23.65
CA PHE A 46 -6.77 -0.17 -23.30
C PHE A 46 -7.35 0.99 -24.11
N ARG A 47 -7.50 0.84 -25.43
CA ARG A 47 -8.11 1.88 -26.27
C ARG A 47 -9.59 2.12 -25.94
N ARG A 48 -10.34 1.07 -25.64
CA ARG A 48 -11.76 1.18 -25.29
C ARG A 48 -11.98 1.90 -23.96
N TYR A 49 -11.15 1.63 -22.95
CA TYR A 49 -11.29 2.19 -21.60
C TYR A 49 -10.46 3.46 -21.35
N ASN A 50 -9.57 3.84 -22.28
CA ASN A 50 -8.83 5.10 -22.25
C ASN A 50 -9.13 5.97 -23.49
N PRO A 51 -10.38 6.42 -23.69
CA PRO A 51 -10.79 7.16 -24.89
C PRO A 51 -10.06 8.51 -25.05
N ASN A 52 -9.60 9.10 -23.95
CA ASN A 52 -8.90 10.38 -23.93
C ASN A 52 -7.39 10.25 -24.05
N ASN A 53 -6.87 9.03 -24.21
CA ASN A 53 -5.44 8.73 -24.19
C ASN A 53 -4.71 9.38 -22.99
N SER A 54 -5.35 9.30 -21.81
CA SER A 54 -4.79 9.82 -20.57
C SER A 54 -3.46 9.12 -20.25
N PRO A 55 -2.49 9.85 -19.67
CA PRO A 55 -1.22 9.26 -19.25
C PRO A 55 -1.46 8.16 -18.22
N VAL A 56 -0.58 7.16 -18.28
CA VAL A 56 -0.63 5.99 -17.40
C VAL A 56 -0.27 6.40 -15.98
N THR A 57 -0.97 5.84 -15.00
CA THR A 57 -0.60 6.06 -13.59
C THR A 57 0.69 5.30 -13.30
N GLN A 58 1.60 5.93 -12.56
CA GLN A 58 2.91 5.36 -12.26
C GLN A 58 2.78 4.27 -11.19
N ASP A 59 2.41 3.07 -11.62
CA ASP A 59 1.98 2.00 -10.71
C ASP A 59 3.10 1.02 -10.33
N ILE A 60 4.26 1.10 -11.00
CA ILE A 60 5.39 0.19 -10.73
C ILE A 60 6.27 0.78 -9.63
N CYS A 61 6.19 0.22 -8.43
CA CYS A 61 7.04 0.57 -7.30
C CYS A 61 7.99 -0.59 -6.96
N ILE A 62 9.28 -0.41 -7.22
CA ILE A 62 10.32 -1.42 -7.00
C ILE A 62 11.11 -1.09 -5.76
N ARG A 63 11.23 -2.05 -4.85
CA ARG A 63 12.15 -1.99 -3.70
C ARG A 63 13.05 -3.21 -3.72
N ARG A 64 14.37 -2.99 -3.72
CA ARG A 64 15.35 -4.08 -3.58
C ARG A 64 15.68 -4.31 -2.10
N VAL A 65 15.56 -5.56 -1.67
CA VAL A 65 15.85 -5.99 -0.30
C VAL A 65 16.96 -7.04 -0.36
N PRO A 66 18.12 -6.84 0.28
CA PRO A 66 19.17 -7.85 0.33
C PRO A 66 18.67 -9.12 1.02
N LEU A 67 18.99 -10.30 0.47
CA LEU A 67 18.58 -11.58 1.05
C LEU A 67 19.08 -11.74 2.51
N ALA A 68 20.29 -11.26 2.81
CA ALA A 68 20.85 -11.27 4.15
C ALA A 68 20.06 -10.43 5.19
N SER A 69 19.14 -9.56 4.74
CA SER A 69 18.27 -8.79 5.63
C SER A 69 16.91 -9.44 5.87
N ILE A 70 16.63 -10.57 5.20
CA ILE A 70 15.42 -11.35 5.35
C ILE A 70 15.66 -12.42 6.41
N LYS A 71 14.65 -12.71 7.23
CA LYS A 71 14.71 -13.79 8.22
C LYS A 71 14.93 -15.13 7.51
N PRO A 72 15.89 -15.97 7.92
CA PRO A 72 16.17 -17.26 7.28
C PRO A 72 14.93 -18.17 7.20
N GLU A 73 14.12 -18.20 8.26
CA GLU A 73 12.87 -18.99 8.36
C GLU A 73 11.88 -18.70 7.20
N LEU A 74 11.88 -17.48 6.65
CA LEU A 74 11.00 -17.09 5.55
C LEU A 74 11.53 -17.53 4.18
N LEU A 75 12.81 -17.88 4.09
CA LEU A 75 13.48 -18.33 2.87
C LEU A 75 13.51 -19.86 2.75
N GLU A 76 13.35 -20.57 3.87
CA GLU A 76 13.38 -22.04 3.91
C GLU A 76 12.14 -22.69 3.28
N THR A 77 10.96 -22.08 3.46
CA THR A 77 9.69 -22.61 2.96
C THR A 77 9.15 -21.73 1.84
N GLU A 78 8.82 -22.33 0.69
CA GLU A 78 8.18 -21.64 -0.42
C GLU A 78 6.85 -21.00 0.02
N GLY A 79 6.58 -19.77 -0.43
CA GLY A 79 5.37 -19.03 -0.08
C GLY A 79 5.44 -18.23 1.23
N LYS A 80 6.24 -18.63 2.23
CA LYS A 80 6.28 -17.92 3.53
C LYS A 80 6.71 -16.46 3.43
N LEU A 81 7.63 -16.14 2.51
CA LEU A 81 8.01 -14.76 2.25
C LEU A 81 6.84 -13.92 1.69
N ALA A 82 6.01 -14.51 0.83
CA ALA A 82 4.84 -13.86 0.25
C ALA A 82 3.74 -13.67 1.30
N GLU A 83 3.48 -14.68 2.14
CA GLU A 83 2.56 -14.58 3.28
C GLU A 83 3.00 -13.47 4.24
N ALA A 84 4.27 -13.44 4.63
CA ALA A 84 4.81 -12.41 5.52
C ALA A 84 4.71 -10.99 4.90
N PHE A 85 4.91 -10.88 3.58
CA PHE A 85 4.70 -9.64 2.86
C PHE A 85 3.23 -9.20 2.90
N CYS A 86 2.30 -10.09 2.53
CA CYS A 86 0.86 -9.83 2.58
C CYS A 86 0.39 -9.46 3.99
N ALA A 87 0.82 -10.22 5.00
CA ALA A 87 0.54 -9.92 6.40
C ALA A 87 1.04 -8.52 6.78
N GLY A 88 2.25 -8.15 6.37
CA GLY A 88 2.80 -6.81 6.58
C GLY A 88 1.98 -5.70 5.93
N VAL A 89 1.49 -5.94 4.70
CA VAL A 89 0.63 -5.00 3.96
C VAL A 89 -0.70 -4.84 4.68
N TRP A 90 -1.47 -5.92 4.84
CA TRP A 90 -2.85 -5.86 5.29
C TRP A 90 -3.00 -5.62 6.79
N SER A 91 -2.13 -6.21 7.60
CA SER A 91 -2.16 -6.01 9.05
C SER A 91 -1.48 -4.70 9.49
N GLY A 92 -0.76 -4.03 8.58
CA GLY A 92 0.05 -2.85 8.81
C GLY A 92 -0.71 -1.54 9.00
N ILE A 93 0.06 -0.46 9.16
CA ILE A 93 -0.46 0.89 9.41
C ILE A 93 -1.18 1.50 8.20
N GLY A 94 -0.81 1.12 6.98
CA GLY A 94 -1.39 1.64 5.73
C GLY A 94 -2.89 1.41 5.64
N PHE A 95 -3.34 0.22 6.05
CA PHE A 95 -4.76 -0.14 6.07
C PHE A 95 -5.44 0.05 7.43
N ARG A 96 -4.74 0.56 8.45
CA ARG A 96 -5.31 0.68 9.81
C ARG A 96 -6.55 1.59 9.84
N TYR A 97 -6.47 2.75 9.19
CA TYR A 97 -7.60 3.69 9.15
C TYR A 97 -8.78 3.10 8.35
N GLN A 98 -8.50 2.57 7.15
CA GLN A 98 -9.50 1.92 6.31
C GLN A 98 -10.20 0.78 7.05
N ARG A 99 -9.46 -0.11 7.72
CA ARG A 99 -10.04 -1.21 8.51
C ARG A 99 -10.94 -0.70 9.61
N ARG A 100 -10.50 0.29 10.39
CA ARG A 100 -11.32 0.84 11.48
C ARG A 100 -12.60 1.49 10.96
N PHE A 101 -12.53 2.16 9.82
CA PHE A 101 -13.70 2.72 9.15
C PHE A 101 -14.67 1.62 8.67
N LEU A 102 -14.17 0.58 7.99
CA LEU A 102 -14.98 -0.54 7.52
C LEU A 102 -15.61 -1.31 8.67
N GLU A 103 -14.86 -1.57 9.73
CA GLU A 103 -15.33 -2.20 10.96
C GLU A 103 -16.50 -1.41 11.56
N LYS A 104 -16.34 -0.09 11.72
CA LYS A 104 -17.40 0.79 12.24
C LYS A 104 -18.64 0.78 11.35
N LYS A 105 -18.46 0.73 10.03
CA LYS A 105 -19.55 0.84 9.06
C LYS A 105 -20.32 -0.48 8.88
N TRP A 106 -19.62 -1.60 8.95
CA TRP A 106 -20.14 -2.88 8.45
C TRP A 106 -20.15 -4.00 9.49
N ARG A 107 -19.46 -3.89 10.64
CA ARG A 107 -19.49 -4.96 11.65
C ARG A 107 -20.84 -4.96 12.36
N GLY A 108 -21.55 -6.07 12.26
CA GLY A 108 -22.82 -6.32 12.92
C GLY A 108 -23.09 -7.82 13.05
N PRO A 109 -24.23 -8.22 13.63
CA PRO A 109 -24.52 -9.64 13.92
C PRO A 109 -24.49 -10.55 12.68
N LYS A 110 -24.79 -10.01 11.50
CA LYS A 110 -24.85 -10.77 10.22
C LYS A 110 -23.53 -10.78 9.43
N THR A 111 -22.55 -10.01 9.88
CA THR A 111 -21.29 -9.73 9.15
C THR A 111 -20.07 -9.86 10.06
N ALA A 112 -20.26 -10.40 11.27
CA ALA A 112 -19.25 -10.47 12.30
C ALA A 112 -18.02 -11.27 11.84
N ASP A 113 -18.28 -12.31 11.04
CA ASP A 113 -17.36 -13.27 10.44
C ASP A 113 -16.82 -12.85 9.06
N GLN A 114 -17.43 -11.85 8.42
CA GLN A 114 -17.01 -11.37 7.09
C GLN A 114 -15.85 -10.37 7.14
N LEU A 115 -15.55 -9.84 8.34
CA LEU A 115 -14.54 -8.81 8.54
C LEU A 115 -13.35 -9.39 9.30
N TRP A 116 -12.20 -9.38 8.63
CA TRP A 116 -10.95 -9.81 9.22
C TRP A 116 -10.49 -8.85 10.30
N ASP A 117 -10.08 -9.39 11.45
CA ASP A 117 -9.39 -8.61 12.46
C ASP A 117 -7.88 -8.52 12.14
N ARG A 118 -7.21 -7.58 12.80
CA ARG A 118 -5.77 -7.40 12.63
C ARG A 118 -4.94 -8.66 12.92
N PRO A 119 -5.16 -9.43 13.99
CA PRO A 119 -4.42 -10.67 14.23
C PRO A 119 -4.67 -11.71 13.12
N ASP A 120 -5.90 -11.80 12.60
CA ASP A 120 -6.23 -12.72 11.50
C ASP A 120 -5.44 -12.39 10.24
N LEU A 121 -5.36 -11.10 9.90
CA LEU A 121 -4.52 -10.62 8.80
C LEU A 121 -3.02 -10.80 9.06
N ALA A 122 -2.59 -10.88 10.31
CA ALA A 122 -1.17 -11.06 10.62
C ALA A 122 -0.73 -12.54 10.57
N GLY A 123 -1.64 -13.46 10.83
CA GLY A 123 -1.36 -14.90 10.96
C GLY A 123 -1.92 -15.80 9.86
N SER A 124 -2.71 -15.26 8.92
CA SER A 124 -3.32 -16.06 7.84
C SER A 124 -2.30 -16.54 6.81
N SER A 125 -2.55 -17.75 6.28
CA SER A 125 -1.89 -18.34 5.12
C SER A 125 -2.35 -17.73 3.80
N TYR A 126 -3.48 -17.00 3.78
CA TYR A 126 -4.08 -16.43 2.57
C TYR A 126 -4.39 -17.49 1.49
N ASP A 127 -4.95 -18.63 1.91
CA ASP A 127 -5.36 -19.68 0.98
C ASP A 127 -6.41 -19.18 -0.01
N VAL A 128 -6.45 -19.78 -1.20
CA VAL A 128 -7.38 -19.37 -2.26
C VAL A 128 -8.83 -19.45 -1.76
N GLY A 129 -9.54 -18.31 -1.81
CA GLY A 129 -10.93 -18.20 -1.35
C GLY A 129 -11.09 -17.68 0.08
N THR A 130 -10.00 -17.30 0.75
CA THR A 130 -10.02 -16.44 1.95
C THR A 130 -10.28 -14.97 1.60
#